data_AF-A0A350NXN4-F1
#
_entry.id   AF-A0A350NXN4-F1
#
_cell.length_a   1.000
_cell.length_b   1.000
_cell.length_c   1.000
_cell.angle_alpha   90.00
_cell.angle_beta   90.00
_cell.angle_gamma   90.00
#
_symmetry.space_group_name_H-M   'P 1'
#
loop_
_entity.id
_entity.type
_entity.pdbx_description
1 polymer ?
#
loop_
_entity_poly.entity_id
_entity_poly.type
_entity_poly.pdbx_seq_one_letter_code
_entity_poly.pdbx_strand_id
1 'polypeptide(L)'
;ASLSVSYYSDLSYTHQCWLTEDHRYLLLGDELDEQNQGFNTRTLIWDVQDLENPFLLGEHFSEVAAIDHNQYVVGNLLFQSNYRAGLRMLSLTDVAEGELSEIGYFDVDPASDAALFSGSWSNYPYFESGIVVVTSIDGGIFLVRPRFMEVNAVSDSVCSGNDLVVAVDVLDGLLPPYAMSIPDLPDGVVLNGFPATLEGPASFAFSISGLDAIQGSLELRIRLESGLNTVEEPLAFTVSTGTIWYPDTDGDGFGNGNAGVFSCDSPDDYVANGLDCFDGSATTYPGAPELCDNLDNDCDELIDEGMELSTFYVDADGDGFGSAVLIVQACIAPAGFVSNLDDCNDASEFVFPGATGTAEGFDNDCNGVVEGDELALCPGDFNLDGSISVSDLLTFLGDFGCLTNCSSDFNGDSVVNVGDLLGFLAVFGEDCPEVTE
;
A
#
# COMPACT_ATOMS: atom_id res chain seq x y z
N ALA A 1 -71.57 -10.66 36.40
CA ALA A 1 -72.00 -9.75 35.33
C ALA A 1 -70.75 -9.27 34.63
N SER A 2 -70.74 -9.20 33.30
CA SER A 2 -69.68 -8.52 32.55
C SER A 2 -69.77 -7.02 32.79
N LEU A 3 -68.62 -6.34 32.82
CA LEU A 3 -68.53 -4.89 33.00
C LEU A 3 -68.91 -4.15 31.70
N SER A 4 -68.40 -4.64 30.56
CA SER A 4 -68.71 -4.18 29.20
C SER A 4 -68.57 -5.34 28.20
N VAL A 5 -69.03 -5.13 26.96
CA VAL A 5 -68.86 -6.05 25.82
C VAL A 5 -68.66 -5.20 24.56
N SER A 6 -67.54 -5.40 23.87
CA SER A 6 -67.20 -4.72 22.62
C SER A 6 -67.00 -5.72 21.48
N TYR A 7 -67.17 -5.27 20.24
CA TYR A 7 -67.08 -6.10 19.02
C TYR A 7 -66.15 -5.44 18.01
N TYR A 8 -65.51 -6.26 17.17
CA TYR A 8 -64.73 -5.86 16.00
C TYR A 8 -65.20 -6.62 14.76
N SER A 9 -64.82 -6.15 13.57
CA SER A 9 -65.19 -6.82 12.31
C SER A 9 -64.33 -8.06 12.07
N ASP A 10 -64.87 -8.97 11.26
CA ASP A 10 -64.13 -10.14 10.74
C ASP A 10 -63.72 -11.17 11.81
N LEU A 11 -64.37 -11.09 12.98
CA LEU A 11 -64.20 -11.98 14.13
C LEU A 11 -64.35 -13.46 13.74
N SER A 12 -63.37 -14.26 14.16
CA SER A 12 -63.38 -15.71 14.09
C SER A 12 -63.27 -16.33 15.49
N TYR A 13 -62.05 -16.47 16.01
CA TYR A 13 -61.74 -17.02 17.32
C TYR A 13 -60.74 -16.14 18.08
N THR A 14 -61.30 -15.21 18.88
CA THR A 14 -60.55 -14.48 19.91
C THR A 14 -59.82 -15.47 20.82
N HIS A 15 -58.51 -15.59 20.66
CA HIS A 15 -57.74 -16.65 21.30
C HIS A 15 -56.98 -16.12 22.51
N GLN A 16 -56.11 -15.14 22.30
CA GLN A 16 -55.15 -14.73 23.33
C GLN A 16 -54.86 -13.23 23.26
N CYS A 17 -54.68 -12.64 24.44
CA CYS A 17 -54.39 -11.23 24.60
C CYS A 17 -53.38 -10.99 25.70
N TRP A 18 -52.77 -9.81 25.68
CA TRP A 18 -51.88 -9.33 26.72
C TRP A 18 -52.01 -7.81 26.90
N LEU A 19 -51.81 -7.32 28.12
CA LEU A 19 -51.84 -5.89 28.42
C LEU A 19 -50.45 -5.29 28.31
N THR A 20 -50.37 -4.01 27.92
CA THR A 20 -49.16 -3.19 28.13
C THR A 20 -48.86 -3.07 29.63
N GLU A 21 -47.61 -2.76 29.99
CA GLU A 21 -47.17 -2.68 31.41
C GLU A 21 -47.95 -1.65 32.23
N ASP A 22 -48.47 -0.59 31.59
CA ASP A 22 -49.34 0.41 32.21
C ASP A 22 -50.81 -0.01 32.29
N HIS A 23 -51.15 -1.20 31.81
CA HIS A 23 -52.47 -1.80 31.69
C HIS A 23 -53.48 -0.98 30.88
N ARG A 24 -53.01 -0.09 30.00
CA ARG A 24 -53.89 0.78 29.22
C ARG A 24 -54.33 0.15 27.91
N TYR A 25 -53.42 -0.52 27.21
CA TYR A 25 -53.71 -1.10 25.90
C TYR A 25 -53.75 -2.62 25.99
N LEU A 26 -54.78 -3.22 25.40
CA LEU A 26 -54.93 -4.66 25.27
C LEU A 26 -54.61 -5.05 23.82
N LEU A 27 -53.58 -5.88 23.69
CA LEU A 27 -53.12 -6.45 22.42
C LEU A 27 -53.78 -7.82 22.28
N LEU A 28 -54.47 -8.06 21.17
CA LEU A 28 -55.34 -9.20 21.01
C LEU A 28 -55.16 -9.86 19.65
N GLY A 29 -55.02 -11.18 19.65
CA GLY A 29 -55.00 -12.03 18.46
C GLY A 29 -56.33 -12.76 18.21
N ASP A 30 -56.59 -13.07 16.94
CA ASP A 30 -57.74 -13.83 16.46
C ASP A 30 -57.25 -15.01 15.60
N GLU A 31 -56.92 -16.11 16.27
CA GLU A 31 -56.18 -17.27 15.74
C GLU A 31 -56.82 -17.95 14.49
N LEU A 32 -58.06 -17.63 14.13
CA LEU A 32 -58.72 -18.24 12.97
C LEU A 32 -59.01 -17.25 11.84
N ASP A 33 -58.72 -15.96 11.99
CA ASP A 33 -59.07 -14.97 10.98
C ASP A 33 -58.15 -15.05 9.74
N GLU A 34 -56.90 -15.49 9.86
CA GLU A 34 -56.02 -15.70 8.71
C GLU A 34 -56.51 -16.85 7.81
N GLN A 35 -57.06 -17.92 8.41
CA GLN A 35 -57.65 -19.02 7.66
C GLN A 35 -59.01 -18.68 7.04
N ASN A 36 -59.87 -18.01 7.82
CA ASN A 36 -61.27 -17.82 7.44
C ASN A 36 -61.49 -16.58 6.57
N GLN A 37 -60.71 -15.52 6.79
CA GLN A 37 -60.82 -14.24 6.09
C GLN A 37 -59.70 -14.05 5.08
N GLY A 38 -58.58 -14.77 5.21
CA GLY A 38 -57.44 -14.68 4.30
C GLY A 38 -56.57 -13.46 4.56
N PHE A 39 -56.56 -12.94 5.78
CA PHE A 39 -55.66 -11.87 6.19
C PHE A 39 -54.23 -12.38 6.42
N ASN A 40 -53.29 -11.44 6.40
CA ASN A 40 -52.01 -11.66 7.04
C ASN A 40 -52.17 -11.64 8.56
N THR A 41 -51.16 -12.13 9.30
CA THR A 41 -51.19 -12.22 10.75
C THR A 41 -51.62 -10.89 11.38
N ARG A 42 -52.69 -10.89 12.18
CA ARG A 42 -53.32 -9.67 12.68
C ARG A 42 -53.13 -9.50 14.18
N THR A 43 -53.02 -8.26 14.63
CA THR A 43 -53.06 -7.92 16.07
C THR A 43 -53.91 -6.70 16.29
N LEU A 44 -54.97 -6.86 17.07
CA LEU A 44 -55.92 -5.83 17.43
C LEU A 44 -55.41 -5.06 18.65
N ILE A 45 -55.48 -3.73 18.61
CA ILE A 45 -55.02 -2.86 19.68
C ILE A 45 -56.25 -2.16 20.26
N TRP A 46 -56.56 -2.44 21.52
CA TRP A 46 -57.70 -1.86 22.22
C TRP A 46 -57.23 -0.88 23.28
N ASP A 47 -57.82 0.32 23.35
CA ASP A 47 -57.69 1.16 24.54
C ASP A 47 -58.74 0.71 25.56
N VAL A 48 -58.25 0.26 26.71
CA VAL A 48 -59.05 -0.25 27.83
C VAL A 48 -58.92 0.62 29.08
N GLN A 49 -58.48 1.88 28.93
CA GLN A 49 -58.40 2.83 30.04
C GLN A 49 -59.75 3.01 30.75
N ASP A 50 -60.83 3.05 29.96
CA ASP A 50 -62.21 2.98 30.46
C ASP A 50 -62.78 1.58 30.24
N LEU A 51 -62.78 0.77 31.29
CA LEU A 51 -63.26 -0.61 31.23
C LEU A 51 -64.78 -0.72 30.98
N GLU A 52 -65.56 0.35 31.17
CA GLU A 52 -66.98 0.38 30.83
C GLU A 52 -67.21 0.63 29.33
N ASN A 53 -66.22 1.22 28.64
CA ASN A 53 -66.29 1.56 27.22
C ASN A 53 -64.95 1.33 26.48
N PRO A 54 -64.45 0.08 26.41
CA PRO A 54 -63.25 -0.22 25.65
C PRO A 54 -63.52 -0.12 24.15
N PHE A 55 -62.58 0.44 23.39
CA PHE A 55 -62.71 0.63 21.95
C PHE A 55 -61.46 0.17 21.19
N LEU A 56 -61.67 -0.28 19.96
CA LEU A 56 -60.59 -0.67 19.05
C LEU A 56 -59.87 0.61 18.60
N LEU A 57 -58.61 0.74 19.00
CA LEU A 57 -57.76 1.88 18.70
C LEU A 57 -57.11 1.74 17.32
N GLY A 58 -56.61 0.54 17.00
CA GLY A 58 -55.88 0.28 15.77
C GLY A 58 -55.69 -1.21 15.52
N GLU A 59 -55.06 -1.53 14.40
CA GLU A 59 -54.85 -2.91 13.94
C GLU A 59 -53.49 -3.00 13.25
N HIS A 60 -52.68 -3.96 13.67
CA HIS A 60 -51.42 -4.29 13.02
C HIS A 60 -51.59 -5.53 12.15
N PHE A 61 -51.02 -5.50 10.95
CA PHE A 61 -50.92 -6.65 10.06
C PHE A 61 -49.45 -6.93 9.76
N SER A 62 -49.02 -8.17 9.95
CA SER A 62 -47.68 -8.61 9.58
C SER A 62 -47.54 -8.75 8.05
N GLU A 63 -46.31 -8.93 7.57
CA GLU A 63 -46.03 -9.22 6.16
C GLU A 63 -46.33 -10.69 5.79
N VAL A 64 -46.50 -11.56 6.79
CA VAL A 64 -46.72 -13.00 6.62
C VAL A 64 -48.17 -13.41 6.93
N ALA A 65 -48.60 -14.54 6.39
CA ALA A 65 -49.96 -15.08 6.54
C ALA A 65 -50.05 -16.24 7.54
N ALA A 66 -49.13 -16.28 8.51
CA ALA A 66 -49.15 -17.29 9.55
C ALA A 66 -50.24 -16.97 10.58
N ILE A 67 -50.71 -17.99 11.30
CA ILE A 67 -51.71 -17.81 12.35
C ILE A 67 -51.05 -17.16 13.57
N ASP A 68 -51.64 -16.08 14.10
CA ASP A 68 -51.27 -15.53 15.41
C ASP A 68 -51.62 -16.52 16.54
N HIS A 69 -50.84 -16.57 17.62
CA HIS A 69 -51.15 -17.51 18.70
C HIS A 69 -50.89 -16.96 20.10
N ASN A 70 -49.64 -17.01 20.58
CA ASN A 70 -49.30 -16.60 21.94
C ASN A 70 -48.41 -15.36 21.92
N GLN A 71 -48.84 -14.30 22.58
CA GLN A 71 -48.13 -13.03 22.70
C GLN A 71 -47.89 -12.60 24.16
N TYR A 72 -46.75 -11.97 24.42
CA TYR A 72 -46.38 -11.50 25.75
C TYR A 72 -45.73 -10.12 25.65
N VAL A 73 -46.14 -9.22 26.54
CA VAL A 73 -45.47 -7.92 26.70
C VAL A 73 -44.37 -8.06 27.74
N VAL A 74 -43.21 -7.48 27.41
CA VAL A 74 -42.13 -7.19 28.35
C VAL A 74 -41.64 -5.77 28.09
N GLY A 75 -41.93 -4.88 29.03
CA GLY A 75 -41.56 -3.48 28.87
C GLY A 75 -42.25 -2.82 27.67
N ASN A 76 -41.47 -2.41 26.68
CA ASN A 76 -41.96 -1.77 25.44
C ASN A 76 -42.00 -2.72 24.24
N LEU A 77 -41.94 -4.04 24.48
CA LEU A 77 -41.88 -5.05 23.43
C LEU A 77 -43.05 -6.03 23.53
N LEU A 78 -43.57 -6.40 22.38
CA LEU A 78 -44.52 -7.49 22.19
C LEU A 78 -43.81 -8.66 21.50
N PHE A 79 -43.78 -9.82 22.16
CA PHE A 79 -43.22 -11.06 21.63
C PHE A 79 -44.34 -12.01 21.23
N GLN A 80 -44.48 -12.29 19.94
CA GLN A 80 -45.54 -13.14 19.40
C GLN A 80 -44.97 -14.45 18.87
N SER A 81 -45.59 -15.56 19.26
CA SER A 81 -45.43 -16.85 18.61
C SER A 81 -46.52 -16.98 17.56
N ASN A 82 -46.14 -16.88 16.29
CA ASN A 82 -47.05 -16.96 15.16
C ASN A 82 -46.75 -18.25 14.41
N TYR A 83 -47.26 -19.39 14.91
CA TYR A 83 -47.08 -20.75 14.37
C TYR A 83 -45.91 -20.88 13.37
N ARG A 84 -46.19 -20.92 12.07
CA ARG A 84 -45.15 -21.14 11.06
C ARG A 84 -44.19 -19.99 10.83
N ALA A 85 -44.61 -18.76 11.13
CA ALA A 85 -43.76 -17.57 11.05
C ALA A 85 -42.81 -17.43 12.25
N GLY A 86 -42.88 -18.33 13.25
CA GLY A 86 -41.96 -18.34 14.39
C GLY A 86 -42.21 -17.22 15.39
N LEU A 87 -41.11 -16.71 15.97
CA LEU A 87 -41.13 -15.59 16.91
C LEU A 87 -41.13 -14.27 16.15
N ARG A 88 -42.03 -13.36 16.49
CA ARG A 88 -42.05 -11.97 16.04
C ARG A 88 -41.88 -11.03 17.23
N MET A 89 -41.08 -9.98 17.07
CA MET A 89 -40.81 -8.98 18.09
C MET A 89 -41.22 -7.62 17.56
N LEU A 90 -42.21 -7.01 18.20
CA LEU A 90 -42.77 -5.72 17.80
C LEU A 90 -42.50 -4.67 18.89
N SER A 91 -42.19 -3.45 18.46
CA SER A 91 -42.07 -2.28 19.32
C SER A 91 -43.44 -1.69 19.63
N LEU A 92 -43.65 -1.33 20.91
CA LEU A 92 -44.86 -0.70 21.43
C LEU A 92 -44.74 0.82 21.54
N THR A 93 -43.67 1.42 21.01
CA THR A 93 -43.42 2.87 21.08
C THR A 93 -44.62 3.71 20.61
N ASP A 94 -45.27 3.30 19.52
CA ASP A 94 -46.39 4.03 18.91
C ASP A 94 -47.76 3.40 19.21
N VAL A 95 -47.86 2.53 20.23
CA VAL A 95 -49.12 1.82 20.56
C VAL A 95 -50.27 2.78 20.90
N ALA A 96 -49.95 3.97 21.43
CA ALA A 96 -50.91 5.02 21.73
C ALA A 96 -51.55 5.64 20.48
N GLU A 97 -50.90 5.49 19.33
CA GLU A 97 -51.41 5.92 18.02
C GLU A 97 -52.17 4.78 17.31
N GLY A 98 -52.21 3.58 17.93
CA GLY A 98 -52.83 2.40 17.34
C GLY A 98 -51.91 1.67 16.36
N GLU A 99 -50.59 1.85 16.48
CA GLU A 99 -49.60 1.29 15.57
C GLU A 99 -48.60 0.39 16.31
N LEU A 100 -48.14 -0.67 15.65
CA LEU A 100 -47.07 -1.55 16.09
C LEU A 100 -46.04 -1.70 14.97
N SER A 101 -44.76 -1.74 15.32
CA SER A 101 -43.67 -1.90 14.35
C SER A 101 -42.88 -3.17 14.61
N GLU A 102 -42.76 -4.08 13.64
CA GLU A 102 -41.88 -5.25 13.76
C GLU A 102 -40.41 -4.80 13.74
N ILE A 103 -39.64 -5.21 14.76
CA ILE A 103 -38.21 -4.86 14.92
C ILE A 103 -37.29 -6.09 14.85
N GLY A 104 -37.86 -7.29 14.75
CA GLY A 104 -37.10 -8.51 14.54
C GLY A 104 -37.96 -9.76 14.54
N TYR A 105 -37.42 -10.85 14.01
CA TYR A 105 -38.07 -12.14 14.01
C TYR A 105 -37.05 -13.29 14.09
N PHE A 106 -37.54 -14.46 14.48
CA PHE A 106 -36.83 -15.73 14.37
C PHE A 106 -37.79 -16.80 13.86
N ASP A 107 -37.54 -17.25 12.64
CA ASP A 107 -38.38 -18.22 11.96
C ASP A 107 -38.01 -19.66 12.37
N VAL A 108 -38.99 -20.38 12.90
CA VAL A 108 -38.84 -21.78 13.33
C VAL A 108 -39.27 -22.78 12.25
N ASP A 109 -39.94 -22.34 11.19
CA ASP A 109 -40.35 -23.15 10.03
C ASP A 109 -40.12 -22.40 8.70
N PRO A 110 -38.86 -22.17 8.28
CA PRO A 110 -38.53 -21.37 7.10
C PRO A 110 -39.04 -21.92 5.76
N ALA A 111 -39.63 -23.12 5.75
CA ALA A 111 -40.15 -23.75 4.55
C ALA A 111 -41.53 -23.21 4.14
N SER A 112 -42.26 -22.53 5.04
CA SER A 112 -43.64 -22.13 4.78
C SER A 112 -44.17 -21.14 5.80
N ASP A 113 -44.78 -20.04 5.37
CA ASP A 113 -45.57 -19.14 6.23
C ASP A 113 -47.10 -19.37 6.17
N ALA A 114 -47.55 -20.51 5.65
CA ALA A 114 -48.98 -20.79 5.51
C ALA A 114 -49.73 -20.79 6.85
N ALA A 115 -50.98 -20.32 6.84
CA ALA A 115 -51.90 -20.34 7.99
C ALA A 115 -52.25 -21.77 8.44
N LEU A 116 -51.35 -22.43 9.17
CA LEU A 116 -51.48 -23.81 9.65
C LEU A 116 -50.91 -23.94 11.07
N PHE A 117 -51.48 -24.85 11.85
CA PHE A 117 -51.17 -25.09 13.28
C PHE A 117 -49.88 -25.91 13.49
N SER A 118 -48.78 -25.53 12.84
CA SER A 118 -47.45 -26.11 13.04
C SER A 118 -46.41 -25.01 13.20
N GLY A 119 -45.28 -25.28 13.85
CA GLY A 119 -44.28 -24.25 14.17
C GLY A 119 -44.36 -23.78 15.62
N SER A 120 -44.11 -22.49 15.86
CA SER A 120 -44.00 -21.89 17.20
C SER A 120 -45.31 -21.97 17.97
N TRP A 121 -45.30 -22.71 19.08
CA TRP A 121 -46.43 -22.82 19.98
C TRP A 121 -46.49 -21.65 20.97
N SER A 122 -45.34 -21.28 21.55
CA SER A 122 -45.27 -20.25 22.59
C SER A 122 -43.83 -19.77 22.74
N ASN A 123 -43.66 -18.63 23.41
CA ASN A 123 -42.37 -18.06 23.77
C ASN A 123 -42.33 -17.64 25.25
N TYR A 124 -41.14 -17.47 25.81
CA TYR A 124 -40.91 -16.96 27.16
C TYR A 124 -39.82 -15.87 27.13
N PRO A 125 -40.20 -14.58 27.19
CA PRO A 125 -39.28 -13.45 27.07
C PRO A 125 -38.83 -12.82 28.40
N TYR A 126 -39.18 -13.41 29.55
CA TYR A 126 -38.99 -12.79 30.88
C TYR A 126 -37.63 -13.08 31.54
N PHE A 127 -36.63 -13.58 30.83
CA PHE A 127 -35.29 -13.72 31.40
C PHE A 127 -34.59 -12.36 31.45
N GLU A 128 -33.99 -12.03 32.60
CA GLU A 128 -33.21 -10.81 32.79
C GLU A 128 -32.07 -10.68 31.77
N SER A 129 -31.53 -11.81 31.27
CA SER A 129 -30.49 -11.83 30.23
C SER A 129 -30.97 -11.35 28.85
N GLY A 130 -32.27 -11.11 28.67
CA GLY A 130 -32.89 -10.83 27.38
C GLY A 130 -33.05 -12.05 26.47
N ILE A 131 -32.61 -13.24 26.90
CA ILE A 131 -32.81 -14.48 26.14
C ILE A 131 -34.30 -14.82 26.09
N VAL A 132 -34.80 -15.11 24.90
CA VAL A 132 -36.17 -15.57 24.67
C VAL A 132 -36.14 -17.06 24.37
N VAL A 133 -36.95 -17.83 25.08
CA VAL A 133 -37.14 -19.26 24.78
C VAL A 133 -38.34 -19.38 23.85
N VAL A 134 -38.18 -20.07 22.72
CA VAL A 134 -39.26 -20.32 21.76
C VAL A 134 -39.50 -21.83 21.69
N THR A 135 -40.74 -22.22 21.89
CA THR A 135 -41.17 -23.62 21.73
C THR A 135 -41.84 -23.81 20.39
N SER A 136 -41.48 -24.87 19.70
CA SER A 136 -42.05 -25.28 18.40
C SER A 136 -42.59 -26.70 18.50
N ILE A 137 -43.77 -26.93 17.93
CA ILE A 137 -44.46 -28.22 17.93
C ILE A 137 -43.58 -29.30 17.30
N ASP A 138 -42.98 -28.99 16.15
CA ASP A 138 -42.17 -29.94 15.39
C ASP A 138 -40.66 -29.70 15.55
N GLY A 139 -40.26 -28.47 15.92
CA GLY A 139 -38.87 -28.04 16.01
C GLY A 139 -38.21 -28.14 17.39
N GLY A 140 -38.98 -28.42 18.45
CA GLY A 140 -38.44 -28.49 19.82
C GLY A 140 -38.29 -27.12 20.49
N ILE A 141 -37.15 -26.87 21.15
CA ILE A 141 -36.91 -25.63 21.91
C ILE A 141 -35.74 -24.87 21.29
N PHE A 142 -35.95 -23.58 21.03
CA PHE A 142 -34.96 -22.63 20.56
C PHE A 142 -34.68 -21.59 21.65
N LEU A 143 -33.41 -21.22 21.81
CA LEU A 143 -33.00 -20.10 22.65
C LEU A 143 -32.47 -19.02 21.72
N VAL A 144 -33.13 -17.87 21.70
CA VAL A 144 -32.74 -16.74 20.86
C VAL A 144 -32.33 -15.56 21.73
N ARG A 145 -31.33 -14.82 21.29
CA ARG A 145 -30.84 -13.60 21.95
C ARG A 145 -31.12 -12.43 21.02
N PRO A 146 -32.18 -11.65 21.25
CA PRO A 146 -32.40 -10.43 20.50
C PRO A 146 -31.22 -9.48 20.69
N ARG A 147 -30.89 -8.74 19.64
CA ARG A 147 -29.81 -7.75 19.67
C ARG A 147 -30.41 -6.39 20.03
N PHE A 148 -29.95 -5.83 21.15
CA PHE A 148 -30.39 -4.50 21.64
C PHE A 148 -29.29 -3.45 21.55
N MET A 149 -28.07 -3.86 21.22
CA MET A 149 -26.93 -2.99 21.08
C MET A 149 -26.00 -3.55 20.00
N GLU A 150 -25.42 -2.66 19.20
CA GLU A 150 -24.30 -2.96 18.32
C GLU A 150 -23.05 -2.26 18.84
N VAL A 151 -21.95 -3.00 18.88
CA VAL A 151 -20.66 -2.52 19.37
C VAL A 151 -19.64 -2.87 18.31
N ASN A 152 -19.00 -1.85 17.75
CA ASN A 152 -18.01 -2.01 16.71
C ASN A 152 -16.77 -1.18 17.04
N ALA A 153 -15.60 -1.83 17.07
CA ALA A 153 -14.35 -1.11 17.07
C ALA A 153 -14.17 -0.47 15.68
N VAL A 154 -13.62 0.75 15.61
CA VAL A 154 -13.24 1.36 14.32
C VAL A 154 -12.08 0.58 13.68
N SER A 155 -11.27 -0.11 14.49
CA SER A 155 -10.20 -1.00 14.06
C SER A 155 -10.10 -2.21 15.00
N ASP A 156 -9.88 -3.41 14.45
CA ASP A 156 -9.70 -4.65 15.22
C ASP A 156 -8.33 -4.73 15.91
N SER A 157 -7.41 -3.82 15.56
CA SER A 157 -6.10 -3.66 16.19
C SER A 157 -5.80 -2.21 16.51
N VAL A 158 -5.05 -1.98 17.60
CA VAL A 158 -4.58 -0.66 18.01
C VAL A 158 -3.12 -0.75 18.43
N CYS A 159 -2.34 0.27 18.06
CA CYS A 159 -0.99 0.40 18.55
C CYS A 159 -0.94 0.79 20.01
N SER A 160 -0.03 0.17 20.77
CA SER A 160 0.36 0.65 22.09
C SER A 160 0.70 2.15 22.00
N GLY A 161 0.12 2.98 22.88
CA GLY A 161 0.20 4.44 22.84
C GLY A 161 -0.97 5.15 22.15
N ASN A 162 -1.76 4.44 21.34
CA ASN A 162 -2.89 5.02 20.63
C ASN A 162 -4.22 4.68 21.32
N ASP A 163 -5.20 5.56 21.12
CA ASP A 163 -6.56 5.36 21.57
C ASP A 163 -7.31 4.42 20.61
N LEU A 164 -8.06 3.47 21.16
CA LEU A 164 -9.05 2.70 20.40
C LEU A 164 -10.37 3.45 20.37
N VAL A 165 -10.89 3.73 19.18
CA VAL A 165 -12.23 4.32 19.01
C VAL A 165 -13.26 3.22 18.83
N VAL A 166 -14.36 3.29 19.58
CA VAL A 166 -15.45 2.33 19.56
C VAL A 166 -16.75 3.06 19.26
N ALA A 167 -17.50 2.57 18.29
CA ALA A 167 -18.85 3.01 17.97
C ALA A 167 -19.87 2.07 18.63
N VAL A 168 -20.90 2.65 19.25
CA VAL A 168 -21.99 1.92 19.89
C VAL A 168 -23.32 2.47 19.41
N ASP A 169 -24.18 1.57 18.95
CA ASP A 169 -25.56 1.85 18.57
C ASP A 169 -26.49 1.10 19.53
N VAL A 170 -27.14 1.81 20.44
CA VAL A 170 -28.20 1.26 21.28
C VAL A 170 -29.50 1.31 20.48
N LEU A 171 -30.07 0.13 20.21
CA LEU A 171 -31.23 -0.07 19.36
C LEU A 171 -32.54 0.15 20.14
N ASP A 172 -33.65 0.29 19.42
CA ASP A 172 -34.97 0.36 20.04
C ASP A 172 -35.37 -0.98 20.69
N GLY A 173 -36.22 -0.91 21.71
CA GLY A 173 -36.90 -2.04 22.29
C GLY A 173 -36.86 -2.10 23.82
N LEU A 174 -35.69 -1.95 24.44
CA LEU A 174 -35.62 -1.95 25.91
C LEU A 174 -36.19 -0.67 26.49
N LEU A 175 -36.79 -0.74 27.68
CA LEU A 175 -37.31 0.46 28.36
C LEU A 175 -36.18 1.31 28.95
N PRO A 176 -36.07 2.61 28.57
CA PRO A 176 -35.15 3.53 29.23
C PRO A 176 -35.63 3.94 30.63
N PRO A 177 -34.75 4.55 31.47
CA PRO A 177 -33.35 4.88 31.19
C PRO A 177 -32.44 3.67 31.24
N TYR A 178 -31.31 3.74 30.53
CA TYR A 178 -30.29 2.70 30.53
C TYR A 178 -29.08 3.13 31.36
N ALA A 179 -28.51 2.20 32.12
CA ALA A 179 -27.20 2.33 32.73
C ALA A 179 -26.16 1.58 31.89
N MET A 180 -25.03 2.23 31.63
CA MET A 180 -23.96 1.72 30.76
C MET A 180 -22.71 1.46 31.59
N SER A 181 -22.06 0.31 31.36
CA SER A 181 -20.80 -0.02 32.03
C SER A 181 -19.92 -0.94 31.20
N ILE A 182 -18.62 -1.00 31.53
CA ILE A 182 -17.67 -2.00 31.03
C ILE A 182 -17.09 -2.71 32.27
N PRO A 183 -17.70 -3.82 32.72
CA PRO A 183 -17.34 -4.46 33.99
C PRO A 183 -15.91 -5.01 34.03
N ASP A 184 -15.32 -5.34 32.87
CA ASP A 184 -14.00 -5.95 32.76
C ASP A 184 -12.91 -4.95 32.34
N LEU A 185 -13.11 -3.65 32.61
CA LEU A 185 -12.14 -2.62 32.25
C LEU A 185 -10.81 -2.83 33.03
N PRO A 186 -9.66 -3.01 32.35
CA PRO A 186 -8.38 -3.22 33.03
C PRO A 186 -7.92 -1.99 33.81
N ASP A 187 -7.12 -2.22 34.87
CA ASP A 187 -6.51 -1.13 35.64
C ASP A 187 -5.64 -0.23 34.76
N GLY A 188 -5.81 1.09 34.92
CA GLY A 188 -5.05 2.10 34.15
C GLY A 188 -5.67 2.50 32.82
N VAL A 189 -6.69 1.77 32.34
CA VAL A 189 -7.44 2.12 31.13
C VAL A 189 -8.48 3.21 31.45
N VAL A 190 -8.60 4.20 30.57
CA VAL A 190 -9.52 5.33 30.72
C VAL A 190 -10.48 5.41 29.54
N LEU A 191 -11.77 5.55 29.86
CA LEU A 191 -12.86 5.73 28.89
C LEU A 191 -13.14 7.22 28.69
N ASN A 192 -12.97 7.71 27.46
CA ASN A 192 -13.26 9.09 27.10
C ASN A 192 -14.54 9.17 26.28
N GLY A 193 -15.53 9.92 26.75
CA GLY A 193 -16.81 10.07 26.04
C GLY A 193 -17.80 8.92 26.21
N PHE A 194 -17.51 7.94 27.08
CA PHE A 194 -18.45 6.87 27.41
C PHE A 194 -19.58 7.38 28.31
N PRO A 195 -20.86 7.33 27.90
CA PRO A 195 -21.98 7.78 28.71
C PRO A 195 -22.22 6.78 29.85
N ALA A 196 -22.48 7.27 31.07
CA ALA A 196 -22.88 6.40 32.18
C ALA A 196 -24.38 6.03 32.13
N THR A 197 -25.20 6.90 31.54
CA THR A 197 -26.64 6.73 31.40
C THR A 197 -27.14 7.23 30.05
N LEU A 198 -28.23 6.63 29.55
CA LEU A 198 -28.93 7.03 28.34
C LEU A 198 -30.44 7.09 28.61
N GLU A 199 -31.13 8.06 28.03
CA GLU A 199 -32.59 8.25 28.20
C GLU A 199 -33.42 7.56 27.11
N GLY A 200 -32.78 6.82 26.22
CA GLY A 200 -33.39 6.13 25.09
C GLY A 200 -32.36 5.63 24.08
N PRO A 201 -32.82 5.01 22.97
CA PRO A 201 -31.95 4.55 21.88
C PRO A 201 -31.05 5.68 21.37
N ALA A 202 -29.78 5.38 21.15
CA ALA A 202 -28.78 6.38 20.78
C ALA A 202 -27.55 5.77 20.11
N SER A 203 -26.96 6.53 19.19
CA SER A 203 -25.67 6.24 18.56
C SER A 203 -24.60 7.17 19.13
N PHE A 204 -23.48 6.61 19.59
CA PHE A 204 -22.35 7.38 20.09
C PHE A 204 -21.02 6.68 19.84
N ALA A 205 -19.93 7.42 19.96
CA ALA A 205 -18.58 6.88 19.94
C ALA A 205 -17.81 7.32 21.18
N PHE A 206 -16.93 6.46 21.68
CA PHE A 206 -16.03 6.74 22.79
C PHE A 206 -14.63 6.24 22.46
N SER A 207 -13.61 6.74 23.17
CA SER A 207 -12.24 6.23 23.06
C SER A 207 -11.78 5.51 24.31
N ILE A 208 -10.98 4.47 24.12
CA ILE A 208 -10.28 3.72 25.16
C ILE A 208 -8.81 4.08 25.08
N SER A 209 -8.29 4.70 26.15
CA SER A 209 -6.92 5.18 26.26
C SER A 209 -6.18 4.47 27.42
N GLY A 210 -4.85 4.60 27.49
CA GLY A 210 -4.04 3.96 28.53
C GLY A 210 -3.74 2.48 28.27
N LEU A 211 -3.67 2.08 27.00
CA LEU A 211 -3.41 0.70 26.57
C LEU A 211 -1.91 0.33 26.55
N ASP A 212 -1.03 1.21 27.02
CA ASP A 212 0.44 1.07 26.92
C ASP A 212 0.98 -0.19 27.60
N ALA A 213 0.38 -0.57 28.73
CA ALA A 213 0.79 -1.72 29.53
C ALA A 213 0.15 -3.05 29.07
N ILE A 214 -0.71 -3.02 28.04
CA ILE A 214 -1.47 -4.16 27.55
C ILE A 214 -0.87 -4.64 26.22
N GLN A 215 -0.74 -5.94 26.06
CA GLN A 215 -0.27 -6.57 24.82
C GLN A 215 -1.11 -7.79 24.48
N GLY A 216 -1.38 -7.98 23.19
CA GLY A 216 -2.16 -9.10 22.67
C GLY A 216 -3.65 -8.83 22.63
N SER A 217 -4.45 -9.90 22.49
CA SER A 217 -5.90 -9.81 22.31
C SER A 217 -6.61 -9.55 23.65
N LEU A 218 -7.50 -8.56 23.66
CA LEU A 218 -8.38 -8.22 24.76
C LEU A 218 -9.84 -8.38 24.32
N GLU A 219 -10.69 -8.87 25.21
CA GLU A 219 -12.13 -8.92 25.04
C GLU A 219 -12.79 -8.20 26.22
N LEU A 220 -13.46 -7.08 25.94
CA LEU A 220 -14.25 -6.33 26.91
C LEU A 220 -15.72 -6.62 26.69
N ARG A 221 -16.53 -6.47 27.74
CA ARG A 221 -18.00 -6.55 27.63
C ARG A 221 -18.58 -5.17 27.83
N ILE A 222 -19.33 -4.67 26.85
CA ILE A 222 -20.14 -3.47 27.04
C ILE A 222 -21.49 -3.94 27.58
N ARG A 223 -21.86 -3.44 28.75
CA ARG A 223 -23.10 -3.79 29.44
C ARG A 223 -24.10 -2.64 29.37
N LEU A 224 -25.31 -2.99 28.98
CA LEU A 224 -26.50 -2.14 28.95
C LEU A 224 -27.53 -2.70 29.95
N GLU A 225 -27.85 -1.94 31.00
CA GLU A 225 -28.83 -2.31 32.02
C GLU A 225 -30.06 -1.42 31.92
N SER A 226 -31.22 -2.03 31.79
CA SER A 226 -32.54 -1.40 31.89
C SER A 226 -33.23 -1.85 33.19
N GLY A 227 -34.44 -1.36 33.46
CA GLY A 227 -35.21 -1.79 34.63
C GLY A 227 -35.54 -3.29 34.67
N LEU A 228 -35.60 -3.96 33.50
CA LEU A 228 -36.03 -5.36 33.38
C LEU A 228 -34.97 -6.30 32.79
N ASN A 229 -33.98 -5.76 32.09
CA ASN A 229 -33.02 -6.55 31.32
C ASN A 229 -31.59 -6.03 31.50
N THR A 230 -30.64 -6.97 31.53
CA THR A 230 -29.20 -6.73 31.47
C THR A 230 -28.65 -7.44 30.24
N VAL A 231 -28.11 -6.67 29.30
CA VAL A 231 -27.58 -7.17 28.03
C VAL A 231 -26.09 -6.83 27.94
N GLU A 232 -25.29 -7.76 27.44
CA GLU A 232 -23.86 -7.58 27.22
C GLU A 232 -23.52 -7.87 25.76
N GLU A 233 -22.71 -7.01 25.14
CA GLU A 233 -22.07 -7.29 23.84
C GLU A 233 -20.55 -7.31 23.99
N PRO A 234 -19.86 -8.27 23.35
CA PRO A 234 -18.41 -8.34 23.37
C PRO A 234 -17.79 -7.28 22.45
N LEU A 235 -16.65 -6.76 22.88
CA LEU A 235 -15.74 -5.92 22.12
C LEU A 235 -14.36 -6.57 22.16
N ALA A 236 -13.98 -7.24 21.07
CA ALA A 236 -12.67 -7.86 20.92
C ALA A 236 -11.74 -6.96 20.08
N PHE A 237 -10.51 -6.78 20.53
CA PHE A 237 -9.47 -6.06 19.79
C PHE A 237 -8.06 -6.52 20.20
N THR A 238 -7.05 -6.22 19.39
CA THR A 238 -5.65 -6.57 19.69
C THR A 238 -4.81 -5.32 19.92
N VAL A 239 -4.01 -5.32 20.99
CA VAL A 239 -3.00 -4.28 21.23
C VAL A 239 -1.64 -4.78 20.73
N SER A 240 -1.09 -4.11 19.73
CA SER A 240 0.21 -4.42 19.13
C SER A 240 1.28 -3.45 19.61
N THR A 241 2.49 -3.96 19.86
CA THR A 241 3.66 -3.10 20.06
C THR A 241 4.27 -2.74 18.71
N GLY A 242 4.38 -1.44 18.44
CA GLY A 242 5.05 -0.97 17.24
C GLY A 242 6.57 -0.97 17.33
N THR A 243 7.17 -0.83 16.16
CA THR A 243 8.59 -0.53 15.98
C THR A 243 8.70 0.76 15.17
N ILE A 244 9.92 1.29 15.07
CA ILE A 244 10.24 2.34 14.10
C ILE A 244 10.48 1.65 12.76
N TRP A 245 9.82 2.16 11.72
CA TRP A 245 9.98 1.79 10.32
C TRP A 245 10.65 2.95 9.58
N TYR A 246 11.53 2.66 8.64
CA TYR A 246 12.28 3.65 7.88
C TYR A 246 11.89 3.55 6.40
N PRO A 247 11.64 4.67 5.71
CA PRO A 247 11.28 4.64 4.29
C PRO A 247 12.43 4.06 3.48
N ASP A 248 12.09 3.24 2.49
CA ASP A 248 12.96 2.58 1.51
C ASP A 248 12.50 3.07 0.13
N THR A 249 13.01 4.24 -0.28
CA THR A 249 12.47 4.99 -1.42
C THR A 249 12.91 4.40 -2.76
N ASP A 250 14.05 3.70 -2.79
CA ASP A 250 14.61 3.10 -4.01
C ASP A 250 14.39 1.58 -4.11
N GLY A 251 13.95 0.93 -3.04
CA GLY A 251 13.49 -0.45 -3.01
C GLY A 251 14.60 -1.49 -2.89
N ASP A 252 15.74 -1.15 -2.30
CA ASP A 252 16.85 -2.09 -2.08
C ASP A 252 16.76 -2.89 -0.77
N GLY A 253 15.81 -2.54 0.11
CA GLY A 253 15.57 -3.19 1.40
C GLY A 253 16.27 -2.52 2.59
N PHE A 254 16.97 -1.41 2.38
CA PHE A 254 17.56 -0.57 3.42
C PHE A 254 16.80 0.75 3.50
N GLY A 255 16.62 1.25 4.73
CA GLY A 255 15.78 2.42 4.95
C GLY A 255 16.56 3.62 5.43
N ASN A 256 16.05 4.81 5.14
CA ASN A 256 16.62 6.07 5.59
C ASN A 256 16.49 6.28 7.11
N GLY A 257 17.61 6.12 7.82
CA GLY A 257 17.69 6.25 9.28
C GLY A 257 17.23 7.59 9.87
N ASN A 258 17.14 8.66 9.06
CA ASN A 258 16.74 10.00 9.51
C ASN A 258 15.23 10.26 9.39
N ALA A 259 14.48 9.36 8.75
CA ALA A 259 13.07 9.56 8.43
C ALA A 259 12.14 8.50 9.07
N GLY A 260 12.57 7.90 10.18
CA GLY A 260 11.82 6.84 10.85
C GLY A 260 10.44 7.26 11.38
N VAL A 261 9.45 6.39 11.20
CA VAL A 261 8.07 6.54 11.69
C VAL A 261 7.71 5.36 12.60
N PHE A 262 7.10 5.62 13.75
CA PHE A 262 6.62 4.57 14.64
C PHE A 262 5.28 4.00 14.13
N SER A 263 5.24 2.69 13.89
CA SER A 263 4.03 1.98 13.47
C SER A 263 4.04 0.52 13.94
N CYS A 264 2.86 -0.07 14.14
CA CYS A 264 2.71 -1.48 14.48
C CYS A 264 2.74 -2.41 13.28
N ASP A 265 2.23 -1.91 12.16
CA ASP A 265 2.28 -2.60 10.89
C ASP A 265 3.32 -1.90 10.01
N SER A 266 4.00 -2.67 9.16
CA SER A 266 4.91 -2.12 8.15
C SER A 266 4.12 -1.21 7.22
N PRO A 267 4.44 0.09 7.14
CA PRO A 267 3.94 0.91 6.06
C PRO A 267 4.44 0.40 4.71
N ASP A 268 3.71 0.70 3.63
CA ASP A 268 4.17 0.46 2.27
C ASP A 268 5.43 1.31 2.00
N ASP A 269 6.43 0.72 1.33
CA ASP A 269 7.72 1.34 1.01
C ASP A 269 8.58 1.70 2.25
N TYR A 270 8.46 0.92 3.33
CA TYR A 270 9.27 1.06 4.54
C TYR A 270 9.87 -0.29 4.96
N VAL A 271 11.05 -0.25 5.60
CA VAL A 271 11.77 -1.40 6.16
C VAL A 271 12.09 -1.19 7.65
N ALA A 272 12.37 -2.28 8.38
CA ALA A 272 12.62 -2.22 9.82
C ALA A 272 14.04 -1.75 10.20
N ASN A 273 14.90 -1.46 9.22
CA ASN A 273 16.28 -1.06 9.42
C ASN A 273 16.51 0.35 8.84
N GLY A 274 17.21 1.20 9.58
CA GLY A 274 17.50 2.58 9.19
C GLY A 274 18.96 2.76 8.79
N LEU A 275 19.47 1.84 7.98
CA LEU A 275 20.92 1.68 7.75
C LEU A 275 21.38 2.25 6.41
N ASP A 276 20.48 2.72 5.58
CA ASP A 276 20.80 3.20 4.24
C ASP A 276 21.62 4.50 4.27
N CYS A 277 22.74 4.51 3.55
CA CYS A 277 23.57 5.71 3.39
C CYS A 277 23.08 6.62 2.26
N PHE A 278 22.35 6.11 1.26
CA PHE A 278 21.72 6.90 0.20
C PHE A 278 20.46 6.27 -0.41
N ASP A 279 19.33 6.46 0.28
CA ASP A 279 17.92 6.08 -0.05
C ASP A 279 17.37 6.58 -1.41
N GLY A 280 18.18 7.24 -2.23
CA GLY A 280 17.82 7.60 -3.60
C GLY A 280 18.43 6.67 -4.66
N SER A 281 19.15 5.62 -4.25
CA SER A 281 19.97 4.77 -5.10
C SER A 281 19.95 3.32 -4.61
N ALA A 282 19.21 2.47 -5.32
CA ALA A 282 19.11 1.03 -5.05
C ALA A 282 20.43 0.25 -5.24
N THR A 283 21.55 0.95 -5.49
CA THR A 283 22.91 0.41 -5.59
C THR A 283 23.83 0.99 -4.52
N THR A 284 23.30 1.71 -3.54
CA THR A 284 24.10 2.39 -2.51
C THR A 284 23.55 2.08 -1.12
N TYR A 285 23.95 0.93 -0.58
CA TYR A 285 23.45 0.40 0.68
C TYR A 285 24.51 -0.45 1.39
N PRO A 286 24.41 -0.66 2.72
CA PRO A 286 25.41 -1.43 3.47
C PRO A 286 25.68 -2.83 2.89
N GLY A 287 26.90 -3.04 2.39
CA GLY A 287 27.34 -4.29 1.77
C GLY A 287 26.86 -4.52 0.34
N ALA A 288 26.46 -3.46 -0.38
CA ALA A 288 26.27 -3.51 -1.83
C ALA A 288 27.57 -3.89 -2.56
N PRO A 289 27.51 -4.43 -3.79
CA PRO A 289 28.69 -4.55 -4.62
C PRO A 289 29.14 -3.18 -5.12
N GLU A 290 30.44 -2.89 -5.01
CA GLU A 290 31.05 -1.72 -5.62
C GLU A 290 30.88 -1.68 -7.14
N LEU A 291 30.58 -0.49 -7.65
CA LEU A 291 30.52 -0.16 -9.07
C LEU A 291 31.61 0.85 -9.35
N CYS A 292 32.23 0.80 -10.53
CA CYS A 292 33.26 1.76 -10.92
C CYS A 292 32.64 3.10 -11.34
N ASP A 293 32.08 3.84 -10.39
CA ASP A 293 31.37 5.09 -10.62
C ASP A 293 31.87 6.23 -9.72
N ASN A 294 32.92 5.99 -8.92
CA ASN A 294 33.47 6.91 -7.92
C ASN A 294 32.49 7.23 -6.78
N LEU A 295 31.52 6.34 -6.52
CA LEU A 295 30.68 6.36 -5.34
C LEU A 295 31.14 5.25 -4.39
N ASP A 296 30.83 5.44 -3.11
CA ASP A 296 30.90 4.40 -2.08
C ASP A 296 29.54 3.69 -2.13
N ASN A 297 29.47 2.52 -2.77
CA ASN A 297 28.22 1.80 -2.95
C ASN A 297 27.87 0.98 -1.71
N ASP A 298 28.87 0.44 -1.01
CA ASP A 298 28.66 -0.47 0.10
C ASP A 298 28.62 0.21 1.49
N CYS A 299 28.76 1.54 1.51
CA CYS A 299 28.73 2.41 2.67
C CYS A 299 29.85 2.14 3.69
N ASP A 300 31.02 1.66 3.27
CA ASP A 300 32.15 1.34 4.16
C ASP A 300 33.19 2.48 4.31
N GLU A 301 32.93 3.64 3.70
CA GLU A 301 33.80 4.82 3.60
C GLU A 301 34.97 4.68 2.60
N LEU A 302 35.03 3.58 1.84
CA LEU A 302 35.93 3.39 0.70
C LEU A 302 35.16 3.59 -0.61
N ILE A 303 35.89 3.85 -1.69
CA ILE A 303 35.30 4.15 -3.00
C ILE A 303 35.94 3.19 -4.01
N ASP A 304 35.10 2.49 -4.77
CA ASP A 304 35.46 1.55 -5.82
C ASP A 304 36.46 0.46 -5.37
N GLU A 305 36.39 -0.02 -4.12
CA GLU A 305 37.33 -1.02 -3.61
C GLU A 305 37.05 -2.43 -4.14
N GLY A 306 38.09 -3.26 -4.18
CA GLY A 306 37.97 -4.62 -4.73
C GLY A 306 37.75 -4.70 -6.24
N MET A 307 37.73 -3.56 -6.95
CA MET A 307 37.59 -3.50 -8.40
C MET A 307 38.89 -3.89 -9.12
N GLU A 308 38.76 -4.61 -10.24
CA GLU A 308 39.88 -4.92 -11.12
C GLU A 308 40.35 -3.64 -11.84
N LEU A 309 41.50 -3.11 -11.41
CA LEU A 309 42.08 -1.92 -12.02
C LEU A 309 42.79 -2.29 -13.31
N SER A 310 42.42 -1.60 -14.39
CA SER A 310 43.15 -1.63 -15.66
C SER A 310 44.17 -0.49 -15.70
N THR A 311 45.26 -0.73 -16.41
CA THR A 311 46.27 0.31 -16.66
C THR A 311 45.84 1.09 -17.90
N PHE A 312 45.83 2.42 -17.78
CA PHE A 312 45.59 3.34 -18.89
C PHE A 312 46.78 4.28 -19.08
N TYR A 313 46.99 4.67 -20.33
CA TYR A 313 48.12 5.46 -20.83
C TYR A 313 47.59 6.79 -21.36
N VAL A 314 48.31 7.89 -21.11
CA VAL A 314 47.89 9.21 -21.58
C VAL A 314 47.84 9.25 -23.11
N ASP A 315 46.81 9.89 -23.64
CA ASP A 315 46.63 10.22 -25.05
C ASP A 315 46.61 11.75 -25.12
N ALA A 316 47.80 12.35 -25.25
CA ALA A 316 47.99 13.78 -25.03
C ALA A 316 47.63 14.63 -26.25
N ASP A 317 47.69 14.07 -27.46
CA ASP A 317 47.33 14.71 -28.72
C ASP A 317 45.95 14.31 -29.24
N GLY A 318 45.34 13.25 -28.71
CA GLY A 318 43.94 12.89 -28.92
C GLY A 318 43.70 11.97 -30.12
N ASP A 319 44.69 11.22 -30.58
CA ASP A 319 44.57 10.30 -31.71
C ASP A 319 44.05 8.90 -31.33
N GLY A 320 43.91 8.61 -30.03
CA GLY A 320 43.42 7.35 -29.51
C GLY A 320 44.50 6.31 -29.21
N PHE A 321 45.78 6.66 -29.37
CA PHE A 321 46.92 5.85 -28.99
C PHE A 321 47.60 6.42 -27.74
N GLY A 322 48.07 5.53 -26.87
CA GLY A 322 48.53 5.90 -25.54
C GLY A 322 50.04 5.78 -25.37
N SER A 323 50.61 6.64 -24.53
CA SER A 323 52.03 6.70 -24.25
C SER A 323 52.42 6.42 -22.80
N ALA A 324 53.65 5.96 -22.58
CA ALA A 324 54.18 5.61 -21.26
C ALA A 324 54.56 6.85 -20.41
N VAL A 325 54.36 8.07 -20.95
CA VAL A 325 54.72 9.34 -20.31
C VAL A 325 53.97 9.52 -19.00
N LEU A 326 52.68 9.19 -18.97
CA LEU A 326 51.85 9.19 -17.77
C LEU A 326 50.96 7.95 -17.76
N ILE A 327 51.00 7.20 -16.65
CA ILE A 327 50.31 5.94 -16.47
C ILE A 327 49.41 6.06 -15.25
N VAL A 328 48.14 5.65 -15.40
CA VAL A 328 47.17 5.62 -14.30
C VAL A 328 46.53 4.24 -14.22
N GLN A 329 46.17 3.84 -13.00
CA GLN A 329 45.36 2.64 -12.77
C GLN A 329 43.96 3.09 -12.37
N ALA A 330 42.96 2.62 -13.09
CA ALA A 330 41.56 2.91 -12.85
C ALA A 330 40.71 1.74 -13.35
N CYS A 331 39.47 1.63 -12.88
CA CYS A 331 38.56 0.60 -13.35
C CYS A 331 37.86 1.00 -14.68
N ILE A 332 37.82 2.30 -15.00
CA ILE A 332 37.43 2.85 -16.32
C ILE A 332 38.49 3.84 -16.82
N ALA A 333 38.61 4.00 -18.15
CA ALA A 333 39.55 4.93 -18.77
C ALA A 333 39.23 6.37 -18.33
N PRO A 334 40.14 7.06 -17.63
CA PRO A 334 39.95 8.48 -17.34
C PRO A 334 39.97 9.31 -18.62
N ALA A 335 39.37 10.51 -18.59
CA ALA A 335 39.40 11.40 -19.75
C ALA A 335 40.85 11.74 -20.14
N GLY A 336 41.19 11.58 -21.43
CA GLY A 336 42.56 11.79 -21.96
C GLY A 336 43.49 10.59 -21.77
N PHE A 337 42.94 9.39 -21.52
CA PHE A 337 43.70 8.15 -21.42
C PHE A 337 43.06 7.02 -22.25
N VAL A 338 43.89 6.13 -22.75
CA VAL A 338 43.49 4.95 -23.54
C VAL A 338 44.16 3.67 -23.00
N SER A 339 43.64 2.51 -23.40
CA SER A 339 44.08 1.21 -22.87
C SER A 339 45.29 0.59 -23.59
N ASN A 340 45.82 1.27 -24.60
CA ASN A 340 46.95 0.81 -25.41
C ASN A 340 48.21 1.65 -25.13
N LEU A 341 49.38 1.09 -25.42
CA LEU A 341 50.69 1.76 -25.25
C LEU A 341 51.40 1.90 -26.61
N ASP A 342 50.62 2.04 -27.67
CA ASP A 342 51.16 1.83 -29.01
C ASP A 342 51.62 3.15 -29.65
N ASP A 343 51.43 4.29 -28.97
CA ASP A 343 51.82 5.59 -29.49
C ASP A 343 53.35 5.80 -29.47
N CYS A 344 53.88 6.11 -30.64
CA CYS A 344 55.28 6.39 -30.89
C CYS A 344 55.63 7.89 -30.73
N ASN A 345 54.66 8.80 -30.79
CA ASN A 345 54.86 10.24 -30.58
C ASN A 345 53.60 10.98 -30.09
N ASP A 346 53.39 10.91 -28.78
CA ASP A 346 52.34 11.56 -27.93
C ASP A 346 52.30 13.10 -27.94
N ALA A 347 52.88 13.73 -28.95
CA ALA A 347 52.84 15.16 -29.17
C ALA A 347 52.29 15.50 -30.56
N SER A 348 51.86 14.52 -31.35
CA SER A 348 51.46 14.65 -32.74
C SER A 348 50.39 13.63 -33.14
N GLU A 349 49.16 14.10 -33.30
CA GLU A 349 47.98 13.32 -33.74
C GLU A 349 48.10 12.63 -35.11
N PHE A 350 49.24 12.79 -35.79
CA PHE A 350 49.55 12.23 -37.12
C PHE A 350 50.61 11.12 -37.09
N VAL A 351 51.14 10.78 -35.90
CA VAL A 351 52.26 9.84 -35.75
C VAL A 351 51.88 8.73 -34.77
N PHE A 352 51.23 7.70 -35.29
CA PHE A 352 50.71 6.57 -34.51
C PHE A 352 50.60 5.30 -35.38
N PRO A 353 50.52 4.10 -34.77
CA PRO A 353 50.39 2.85 -35.51
C PRO A 353 49.24 2.81 -36.53
N GLY A 354 49.61 2.70 -37.80
CA GLY A 354 48.63 2.70 -38.91
C GLY A 354 48.10 4.07 -39.30
N ALA A 355 48.80 5.15 -38.93
CA ALA A 355 48.56 6.49 -39.46
C ALA A 355 48.67 6.50 -41.00
N THR A 356 47.96 7.42 -41.64
CA THR A 356 48.09 7.64 -43.10
C THR A 356 49.37 8.41 -43.38
N GLY A 357 50.09 8.07 -44.45
CA GLY A 357 51.37 8.69 -44.77
C GLY A 357 51.28 10.21 -44.98
N THR A 358 52.21 10.96 -44.39
CA THR A 358 52.26 12.43 -44.52
C THR A 358 53.07 12.92 -45.72
N ALA A 359 53.72 12.01 -46.46
CA ALA A 359 54.69 12.31 -47.53
C ALA A 359 55.91 13.15 -47.10
N GLU A 360 56.18 13.24 -45.80
CA GLU A 360 57.28 14.02 -45.24
C GLU A 360 58.60 13.23 -45.15
N GLY A 361 58.61 11.97 -45.63
CA GLY A 361 59.83 11.15 -45.70
C GLY A 361 60.28 10.56 -44.35
N PHE A 362 59.38 10.47 -43.38
CA PHE A 362 59.60 9.76 -42.13
C PHE A 362 58.47 8.76 -41.88
N ASP A 363 58.78 7.75 -41.06
CA ASP A 363 57.88 6.66 -40.65
C ASP A 363 56.90 7.22 -39.62
N ASN A 364 55.68 7.52 -40.06
CA ASN A 364 54.63 8.10 -39.22
C ASN A 364 53.59 7.06 -38.79
N ASP A 365 53.56 5.90 -39.45
CA ASP A 365 52.73 4.77 -39.02
C ASP A 365 53.44 3.81 -38.04
N CYS A 366 54.69 4.10 -37.70
CA CYS A 366 55.51 3.44 -36.69
C CYS A 366 55.72 1.94 -36.93
N ASN A 367 55.72 1.53 -38.21
CA ASN A 367 55.95 0.15 -38.63
C ASN A 367 57.45 -0.19 -38.77
N GLY A 368 58.34 0.80 -38.65
CA GLY A 368 59.80 0.67 -38.73
C GLY A 368 60.38 0.79 -40.15
N VAL A 369 59.56 1.11 -41.16
CA VAL A 369 59.97 1.31 -42.56
C VAL A 369 59.26 2.55 -43.13
N VAL A 370 60.00 3.39 -43.86
CA VAL A 370 59.38 4.47 -44.65
C VAL A 370 58.94 3.87 -45.98
N GLU A 371 57.64 3.71 -46.21
CA GLU A 371 57.12 3.14 -47.46
C GLU A 371 55.82 3.80 -47.95
N GLY A 372 55.41 3.46 -49.17
CA GLY A 372 54.11 3.91 -49.70
C GLY A 372 53.90 5.43 -49.71
N ASP A 373 52.85 5.86 -49.02
CA ASP A 373 52.40 7.25 -48.81
C ASP A 373 53.26 8.04 -47.80
N GLU A 374 54.23 7.40 -47.14
CA GLU A 374 55.23 8.05 -46.28
C GLU A 374 56.46 8.55 -47.07
N LEU A 375 56.67 8.01 -48.28
CA LEU A 375 57.82 8.35 -49.12
C LEU A 375 57.75 9.81 -49.57
N ALA A 376 58.87 10.53 -49.40
CA ALA A 376 59.02 11.89 -49.90
C ALA A 376 58.75 11.93 -51.41
N LEU A 377 57.66 12.58 -51.80
CA LEU A 377 57.13 12.63 -53.17
C LEU A 377 58.05 13.36 -54.17
N CYS A 378 59.09 14.06 -53.68
CA CYS A 378 60.12 14.67 -54.51
C CYS A 378 61.55 14.60 -53.92
N PRO A 379 62.31 13.54 -54.25
CA PRO A 379 63.71 13.47 -53.87
C PRO A 379 64.50 14.59 -54.54
N GLY A 380 65.00 15.56 -53.77
CA GLY A 380 65.81 16.68 -54.25
C GLY A 380 65.11 18.04 -54.27
N ASP A 381 63.83 18.13 -53.93
CA ASP A 381 63.15 19.40 -53.62
C ASP A 381 63.35 19.69 -52.12
N PHE A 382 64.46 20.36 -51.80
CA PHE A 382 64.87 20.56 -50.40
C PHE A 382 64.16 21.75 -49.75
N ASN A 383 63.55 22.63 -50.55
CA ASN A 383 62.78 23.76 -50.04
C ASN A 383 61.26 23.57 -50.13
N LEU A 384 60.82 22.40 -50.63
CA LEU A 384 59.42 21.96 -50.76
C LEU A 384 58.59 22.94 -51.60
N ASP A 385 59.20 23.56 -52.62
CA ASP A 385 58.52 24.51 -53.51
C ASP A 385 57.87 23.85 -54.74
N GLY A 386 57.97 22.52 -54.84
CA GLY A 386 57.42 21.71 -55.92
C GLY A 386 58.30 21.70 -57.17
N SER A 387 59.55 22.16 -57.10
CA SER A 387 60.46 22.16 -58.23
C SER A 387 61.90 21.87 -57.84
N ILE A 388 62.60 20.97 -58.56
CA ILE A 388 64.01 20.70 -58.31
C ILE A 388 64.86 21.74 -59.05
N SER A 389 65.15 22.85 -58.38
CA SER A 389 65.66 24.08 -59.00
C SER A 389 67.03 24.52 -58.46
N VAL A 390 67.52 25.66 -58.96
CA VAL A 390 68.74 26.28 -58.42
C VAL A 390 68.57 26.69 -56.95
N SER A 391 67.33 26.93 -56.50
CA SER A 391 67.06 27.21 -55.10
C SER A 391 67.44 26.01 -54.22
N ASP A 392 67.13 24.80 -54.65
CA ASP A 392 67.47 23.55 -53.96
C ASP A 392 68.97 23.28 -53.96
N LEU A 393 69.64 23.61 -55.07
CA LEU A 393 71.09 23.57 -55.12
C LEU A 393 71.73 24.54 -54.11
N LEU A 394 71.12 25.71 -53.89
CA LEU A 394 71.62 26.68 -52.90
C LEU A 394 71.38 26.18 -51.47
N THR A 395 70.25 25.54 -51.20
CA THR A 395 69.96 24.87 -49.93
C THR A 395 71.00 23.76 -49.68
N PHE A 396 71.21 22.90 -50.67
CA PHE A 396 72.20 21.81 -50.64
C PHE A 396 73.63 22.33 -50.38
N LEU A 397 74.05 23.39 -51.07
CA LEU A 397 75.38 23.98 -50.87
C LEU A 397 75.53 24.64 -49.50
N GLY A 398 74.43 25.10 -48.90
CA GLY A 398 74.39 25.59 -47.52
C GLY A 398 74.66 24.48 -46.50
N ASP A 399 74.14 23.28 -46.77
CA ASP A 399 74.28 22.09 -45.92
C ASP A 399 75.52 21.24 -46.26
N PHE A 400 76.35 21.64 -47.23
CA PHE A 400 77.49 20.84 -47.67
C PHE A 400 78.52 20.63 -46.54
N GLY A 401 78.73 19.37 -46.16
CA GLY A 401 79.56 18.98 -45.02
C GLY A 401 78.83 18.85 -43.68
N CYS A 402 77.49 18.89 -43.68
CA CYS A 402 76.66 18.62 -42.51
C CYS A 402 76.77 17.15 -42.06
N LEU A 403 76.71 16.91 -40.74
CA LEU A 403 76.91 15.60 -40.10
C LEU A 403 75.76 15.13 -39.18
N THR A 404 74.72 15.96 -38.96
CA THR A 404 73.56 15.66 -38.10
C THR A 404 72.36 16.52 -38.50
N ASN A 405 71.17 15.91 -38.63
CA ASN A 405 69.91 16.58 -39.03
C ASN A 405 70.02 17.41 -40.32
N CYS A 406 70.63 16.82 -41.35
CA CYS A 406 70.86 17.50 -42.61
C CYS A 406 69.62 17.38 -43.49
N SER A 407 69.08 18.52 -43.91
CA SER A 407 67.87 18.56 -44.75
C SER A 407 68.12 18.12 -46.20
N SER A 408 69.39 18.20 -46.63
CA SER A 408 69.81 17.95 -48.01
C SER A 408 70.62 16.65 -48.20
N ASP A 409 70.49 15.69 -47.27
CA ASP A 409 71.10 14.35 -47.38
C ASP A 409 70.31 13.50 -48.37
N PHE A 410 70.79 13.47 -49.62
CA PHE A 410 70.05 12.89 -50.74
C PHE A 410 70.08 11.35 -50.74
N ASN A 411 71.16 10.73 -50.24
CA ASN A 411 71.33 9.27 -50.28
C ASN A 411 71.03 8.59 -48.93
N GLY A 412 70.81 9.37 -47.87
CA GLY A 412 70.40 8.89 -46.55
C GLY A 412 71.55 8.31 -45.71
N ASP A 413 72.82 8.61 -46.04
CA ASP A 413 73.99 8.15 -45.30
C ASP A 413 74.36 9.05 -44.09
N SER A 414 73.50 10.02 -43.78
CA SER A 414 73.62 11.02 -42.70
C SER A 414 74.72 12.07 -42.91
N VAL A 415 75.34 12.14 -44.08
CA VAL A 415 76.44 13.08 -44.37
C VAL A 415 76.27 13.75 -45.73
N VAL A 416 76.06 15.06 -45.78
CA VAL A 416 75.95 15.79 -47.06
C VAL A 416 77.33 15.96 -47.68
N ASN A 417 77.60 15.21 -48.75
CA ASN A 417 78.88 15.20 -49.42
C ASN A 417 78.75 15.15 -50.96
N VAL A 418 79.85 14.85 -51.66
CA VAL A 418 79.86 14.78 -53.13
C VAL A 418 78.94 13.67 -53.64
N GLY A 419 78.74 12.59 -52.88
CA GLY A 419 77.80 11.52 -53.21
C GLY A 419 76.37 12.04 -53.36
N ASP A 420 75.94 12.88 -52.42
CA ASP A 420 74.60 13.50 -52.42
C ASP A 420 74.45 14.52 -53.54
N LEU A 421 75.50 15.29 -53.81
CA LEU A 421 75.51 16.23 -54.93
C LEU A 421 75.34 15.50 -56.26
N LEU A 422 75.99 14.34 -56.42
CA LEU A 422 75.88 13.54 -57.64
C LEU A 422 74.48 12.90 -57.77
N GLY A 423 73.86 12.52 -56.66
CA GLY A 423 72.47 12.05 -56.62
C GLY A 423 71.49 13.16 -56.98
N PHE A 424 71.58 14.32 -56.33
CA PHE A 424 70.78 15.51 -56.61
C PHE A 424 70.90 15.97 -58.07
N LEU A 425 72.12 16.00 -58.62
CA LEU A 425 72.34 16.37 -60.02
C LEU A 425 71.71 15.39 -61.03
N ALA A 426 71.39 14.16 -60.61
CA ALA A 426 70.72 13.19 -61.48
C ALA A 426 69.23 13.50 -61.69
N VAL A 427 68.61 14.19 -60.73
CA VAL A 427 67.19 14.58 -60.73
C VAL A 427 67.00 16.09 -60.90
N PHE A 428 68.10 16.84 -61.03
CA PHE A 428 68.07 18.31 -61.17
C PHE A 428 67.32 18.75 -62.43
N GLY A 429 66.31 19.59 -62.23
CA GLY A 429 65.46 20.10 -63.30
C GLY A 429 64.32 19.18 -63.73
N GLU A 430 64.05 18.10 -62.98
CA GLU A 430 62.79 17.36 -63.11
C GLU A 430 61.66 18.12 -62.39
N ASP A 431 60.46 18.12 -63.00
CA ASP A 431 59.25 18.67 -62.39
C ASP A 431 58.68 17.65 -61.40
N CYS A 432 58.33 18.12 -60.19
CA CYS A 432 57.67 17.27 -59.21
C CYS A 432 56.29 16.84 -59.70
N PRO A 433 55.94 15.54 -59.62
CA PRO A 433 54.58 15.10 -59.92
C PRO A 433 53.60 15.77 -58.94
N GLU A 434 52.60 16.48 -59.47
CA GLU A 434 51.53 17.02 -58.63
C GLU A 434 50.79 15.87 -57.93
N VAL A 435 50.64 16.00 -56.61
CA VAL A 435 49.79 15.12 -55.81
C VAL A 435 48.35 15.32 -56.28
N THR A 436 47.84 14.40 -57.09
CA THR A 436 46.39 14.34 -57.34
C THR A 436 45.75 13.64 -56.16
N GLU A 437 44.95 14.38 -55.39
CA GLU A 437 44.04 13.87 -54.35
C GLU A 437 43.18 12.69 -54.82
#